data_AF-A0A2E4JQ19-F1
#
_entry.id   AF-A0A2E4JQ19-F1
#
_cell.length_a   1.000
_cell.length_b   1.000
_cell.length_c   1.000
_cell.angle_alpha   90.00
_cell.angle_beta   90.00
_cell.angle_gamma   90.00
#
_symmetry.space_group_name_H-M   'P 1'
#
loop_
_entity.id
_entity.type
_entity.pdbx_description
1 polymer ?
#
loop_
_entity_poly.entity_id
_entity_poly.type
_entity_poly.pdbx_seq_one_letter_code
_entity_poly.pdbx_strand_id
1 'polypeptide(L)'
;MSELEELIILMQEKAENNLVLIVSDSNIELNFKEKSNRIYILEVDVDTHAAGGRGGGFGQRRFKKVYGFDYQNGICNKILETCQDLDELDSGYVVRMPITLPDGKEIMASCSIDSGLVQEYNRKFNK
;
A
#
# COMPACT_ATOMS: atom_id res chain seq x y z
N MET A 1 8.13 15.27 -10.95
CA MET A 1 7.53 14.73 -9.73
C MET A 1 8.51 13.73 -9.16
N SER A 2 8.90 13.89 -7.90
CA SER A 2 9.75 12.92 -7.21
C SER A 2 8.94 11.70 -6.78
N GLU A 3 9.61 10.57 -6.55
CA GLU A 3 8.96 9.33 -6.09
C GLU A 3 8.37 9.48 -4.68
N LEU A 4 8.96 10.36 -3.85
CA LEU A 4 8.39 10.76 -2.58
C LEU A 4 7.09 11.57 -2.76
N GLU A 5 7.05 12.51 -3.70
CA GLU A 5 5.82 13.25 -4.02
C GLU A 5 4.71 12.30 -4.51
N GLU A 6 5.05 11.32 -5.35
CA GLU A 6 4.08 10.31 -5.79
C GLU A 6 3.54 9.48 -4.62
N LEU A 7 4.41 9.01 -3.72
CA LEU A 7 4.00 8.30 -2.51
C LEU A 7 3.05 9.16 -1.66
N ILE A 8 3.37 10.43 -1.43
CA ILE A 8 2.52 11.35 -0.66
C ILE A 8 1.15 11.53 -1.32
N ILE A 9 1.10 11.70 -2.63
CA ILE A 9 -0.15 11.82 -3.39
C ILE A 9 -0.99 10.56 -3.23
N LEU A 10 -0.40 9.36 -3.36
CA LEU A 10 -1.11 8.10 -3.14
C LEU A 10 -1.67 7.99 -1.72
N MET A 11 -0.91 8.43 -0.72
CA MET A 11 -1.33 8.45 0.69
C MET A 11 -2.53 9.39 0.89
N GLN A 12 -2.42 10.64 0.45
CA GLN A 12 -3.43 11.67 0.67
C GLN A 12 -4.69 11.46 -0.17
N GLU A 13 -4.56 11.12 -1.46
CA GLU A 13 -5.70 11.05 -2.36
C GLU A 13 -6.37 9.67 -2.36
N LYS A 14 -5.62 8.60 -2.10
CA LYS A 14 -6.15 7.23 -2.17
C LYS A 14 -6.25 6.56 -0.81
N ALA A 15 -5.21 6.62 0.03
CA ALA A 15 -5.20 5.87 1.29
C ALA A 15 -6.20 6.43 2.29
N GLU A 16 -6.24 7.76 2.44
CA GLU A 16 -7.22 8.45 3.31
C GLU A 16 -8.68 8.13 2.90
N ASN A 17 -8.91 7.96 1.59
CA ASN A 17 -10.22 7.63 1.00
C ASN A 17 -10.52 6.12 0.91
N ASN A 18 -9.67 5.25 1.46
CA ASN A 18 -9.81 3.77 1.40
C ASN A 18 -9.86 3.20 -0.02
N LEU A 19 -9.23 3.87 -0.97
CA LEU A 19 -9.08 3.40 -2.35
C LEU A 19 -7.83 2.52 -2.52
N VAL A 20 -6.98 2.45 -1.50
CA VAL A 20 -5.82 1.56 -1.43
C VAL A 20 -5.73 0.88 -0.07
N LEU A 21 -5.07 -0.28 -0.06
CA LEU A 21 -4.57 -0.94 1.14
C LEU A 21 -3.04 -0.85 1.15
N ILE A 22 -2.45 -0.63 2.31
CA ILE A 22 -0.99 -0.50 2.44
C ILE A 22 -0.46 -1.73 3.16
N VAL A 23 0.61 -2.32 2.63
CA VAL A 23 1.36 -3.41 3.25
C VAL A 23 2.78 -2.91 3.52
N SER A 24 3.28 -3.05 4.75
CA SER A 24 4.61 -2.57 5.10
C SER A 24 5.30 -3.39 6.17
N ASP A 25 6.63 -3.31 6.23
CA ASP A 25 7.45 -4.05 7.20
C ASP A 25 7.24 -3.55 8.64
N SER A 26 7.00 -2.25 8.77
CA SER A 26 6.83 -1.56 10.06
C SER A 26 5.87 -0.37 9.91
N ASN A 27 5.60 0.33 11.02
CA ASN A 27 4.79 1.55 11.02
C ASN A 27 5.34 2.59 10.03
N ILE A 28 4.43 3.30 9.36
CA ILE A 28 4.79 4.25 8.30
C ILE A 28 4.87 5.65 8.91
N GLU A 29 6.10 6.14 9.08
CA GLU A 29 6.39 7.46 9.63
C GLU A 29 7.40 8.18 8.71
N LEU A 30 6.89 8.86 7.69
CA LEU A 30 7.69 9.46 6.61
C LEU A 30 8.41 10.76 7.01
N ASN A 31 8.16 11.26 8.21
CA ASN A 31 8.91 12.36 8.83
C ASN A 31 10.20 11.88 9.52
N PHE A 32 10.34 10.58 9.84
CA PHE A 32 11.53 10.02 10.46
C PHE A 32 12.48 9.45 9.42
N LYS A 33 13.48 10.26 9.04
CA LYS A 33 14.43 9.90 7.98
C LYS A 33 15.27 8.66 8.32
N GLU A 34 15.57 8.41 9.58
CA GLU A 34 16.43 7.28 10.00
C GLU A 34 15.76 5.90 9.91
N LYS A 35 14.44 5.84 9.67
CA LYS A 35 13.72 4.58 9.52
C LYS A 35 13.79 4.07 8.08
N SER A 36 14.03 2.77 7.93
CA SER A 36 13.83 2.05 6.67
C SER A 36 12.47 1.38 6.66
N ASN A 37 11.73 1.47 5.57
CA ASN A 37 10.46 0.76 5.42
C ASN A 37 10.21 0.40 3.95
N ARG A 38 9.87 -0.86 3.71
CA ARG A 38 9.32 -1.30 2.43
C ARG A 38 7.82 -1.14 2.45
N ILE A 39 7.26 -0.44 1.47
CA ILE A 39 5.85 -0.09 1.43
C ILE A 39 5.27 -0.54 0.10
N TYR A 40 4.25 -1.38 0.15
CA TYR A 40 3.43 -1.74 -1.00
C TYR A 40 2.04 -1.11 -0.87
N ILE A 41 1.54 -0.54 -1.96
CA ILE A 41 0.23 0.09 -2.03
C ILE A 41 -0.61 -0.68 -3.05
N LEU A 42 -1.66 -1.33 -2.57
CA LEU A 42 -2.59 -2.14 -3.35
C LEU A 42 -3.82 -1.30 -3.68
N GLU A 43 -3.94 -0.84 -4.91
CA GLU A 43 -5.09 -0.05 -5.36
C GLU A 43 -6.29 -0.95 -5.63
N VAL A 44 -7.40 -0.65 -4.95
CA VAL A 44 -8.63 -1.43 -5.03
C VAL A 44 -9.36 -1.15 -6.34
N ASP A 45 -9.94 -2.20 -6.92
CA ASP A 45 -10.81 -2.06 -8.09
C ASP A 45 -12.23 -1.66 -7.66
N VAL A 46 -12.50 -0.35 -7.70
CA VAL A 46 -13.77 0.25 -7.27
C VAL A 46 -14.89 0.19 -8.32
N ASP A 47 -14.57 -0.17 -9.56
CA ASP A 47 -15.58 -0.29 -10.64
C ASP A 47 -16.35 -1.62 -10.54
N THR A 48 -15.88 -2.54 -9.71
CA THR A 48 -16.65 -3.73 -9.32
C THR A 48 -17.81 -3.30 -8.40
N HIS A 49 -19.01 -3.26 -8.97
CA HIS A 49 -20.27 -2.89 -8.30
C HIS A 49 -20.62 -3.84 -7.14
N ALA A 50 -19.91 -3.77 -6.01
CA ALA A 50 -20.27 -4.44 -4.76
C ALA A 50 -21.20 -3.53 -3.94
N ALA A 51 -22.36 -3.21 -4.51
CA ALA A 51 -23.49 -2.72 -3.73
C ALA A 51 -24.05 -3.88 -2.90
N GLY A 52 -23.78 -3.88 -1.59
CA GLY A 52 -24.59 -4.51 -0.56
C GLY A 52 -25.00 -5.98 -0.73
N GLY A 53 -24.38 -6.86 0.07
CA GLY A 53 -25.13 -7.91 0.76
C GLY A 53 -25.05 -9.33 0.16
N ARG A 54 -24.35 -10.19 0.91
CA ARG A 54 -24.57 -11.64 1.03
C ARG A 54 -24.57 -12.44 -0.29
N GLY A 55 -23.38 -12.85 -0.73
CA GLY A 55 -23.20 -13.90 -1.73
C GLY A 55 -21.74 -14.33 -1.77
N GLY A 56 -21.46 -15.61 -1.49
CA GLY A 56 -20.10 -16.15 -1.45
C GLY A 56 -19.38 -16.11 -2.80
N GLY A 57 -18.05 -16.03 -2.71
CA GLY A 57 -17.13 -16.21 -3.84
C GLY A 57 -16.65 -14.90 -4.46
N PHE A 58 -15.68 -14.24 -3.83
CA PHE A 58 -14.87 -13.19 -4.47
C PHE A 58 -14.04 -13.82 -5.60
N GLY A 59 -14.64 -13.91 -6.78
CA GLY A 59 -13.97 -14.28 -8.02
C GLY A 59 -13.21 -13.09 -8.60
N GLN A 60 -11.91 -13.05 -8.31
CA GLN A 60 -10.82 -12.76 -9.26
C GLN A 60 -10.18 -11.37 -9.40
N ARG A 61 -10.73 -10.20 -9.08
CA ARG A 61 -9.88 -8.97 -9.08
C ARG A 61 -10.23 -7.98 -7.97
N ARG A 62 -9.51 -8.12 -6.85
CA ARG A 62 -9.57 -7.20 -5.70
C ARG A 62 -8.74 -5.93 -5.93
N PHE A 63 -7.67 -6.04 -6.70
CA PHE A 63 -6.70 -4.97 -6.92
C PHE A 63 -6.48 -4.75 -8.41
N LYS A 64 -6.44 -3.49 -8.82
CA LYS A 64 -6.19 -3.08 -10.21
C LYS A 64 -4.75 -2.62 -10.46
N LYS A 65 -4.03 -2.26 -9.40
CA LYS A 65 -2.65 -1.76 -9.49
C LYS A 65 -1.90 -1.96 -8.17
N VAL A 66 -0.60 -2.21 -8.28
CA VAL A 66 0.30 -2.26 -7.13
C VAL A 66 1.47 -1.33 -7.36
N TYR A 67 1.79 -0.56 -6.32
CA TYR A 67 2.97 0.27 -6.23
C TYR A 67 3.87 -0.28 -5.13
N GLY A 68 5.18 -0.25 -5.34
CA GLY A 68 6.17 -0.59 -4.32
C GLY A 68 7.16 0.55 -4.16
N PHE A 69 7.46 0.88 -2.90
CA PHE A 69 8.40 1.90 -2.51
C PHE A 69 9.37 1.36 -1.46
N ASP A 70 10.60 1.83 -1.53
CA ASP A 70 11.61 1.66 -0.52
C ASP A 70 11.92 3.03 0.08
N TYR A 71 11.59 3.23 1.35
CA TYR A 71 11.89 4.44 2.07
C TYR A 71 13.08 4.19 2.99
N GLN A 72 14.20 4.86 2.77
CA GLN A 72 15.40 4.71 3.58
C GLN A 72 16.16 6.04 3.69
N ASN A 73 16.54 6.44 4.90
CA ASN A 73 17.35 7.65 5.12
C ASN A 73 16.73 8.94 4.56
N GLY A 74 15.39 9.02 4.56
CA GLY A 74 14.64 10.13 3.98
C GLY A 74 14.57 10.13 2.45
N ILE A 75 15.11 9.10 1.78
CA ILE A 75 15.05 8.91 0.35
C ILE A 75 13.95 7.87 0.08
N CYS A 76 13.02 8.21 -0.80
CA CYS A 76 12.00 7.29 -1.30
C CYS A 76 12.42 6.86 -2.69
N ASN A 77 12.59 5.56 -2.90
CA ASN A 77 12.82 4.97 -4.21
C ASN A 77 11.58 4.15 -4.62
N LYS A 78 11.05 4.39 -5.81
CA LYS A 78 10.01 3.52 -6.37
C LYS A 78 10.65 2.26 -6.95
N ILE A 79 10.18 1.11 -6.50
CA ILE A 79 10.75 -0.20 -6.90
C ILE A 79 9.79 -0.99 -7.78
N LEU A 80 8.50 -0.66 -7.77
CA LEU A 80 7.47 -1.39 -8.49
C LEU A 80 6.31 -0.48 -8.88
N GLU A 81 5.82 -0.68 -10.10
CA GLU A 81 4.50 -0.24 -10.54
C GLU A 81 3.97 -1.26 -11.55
N THR A 82 2.92 -1.99 -11.20
CA THR A 82 2.37 -3.02 -12.09
C THR A 82 0.86 -3.16 -11.96
N CYS A 83 0.22 -3.51 -13.08
CA CYS A 83 -1.17 -3.97 -13.13
C CYS A 83 -1.26 -5.47 -13.48
N GLN A 84 -0.13 -6.18 -13.48
CA GLN A 84 -0.01 -7.59 -13.84
C GLN A 84 0.29 -8.45 -12.61
N ASP A 85 -0.04 -9.74 -12.68
CA ASP A 85 0.20 -10.72 -11.62
C ASP A 85 -0.43 -10.33 -10.26
N LEU A 86 -1.55 -9.60 -10.30
CA LEU A 86 -2.25 -9.13 -9.09
C LEU A 86 -3.21 -10.17 -8.51
N ASP A 87 -3.44 -11.24 -9.27
CA ASP A 87 -4.25 -12.37 -8.82
C ASP A 87 -3.58 -13.00 -7.59
N GLU A 88 -4.39 -13.40 -6.61
CA GLU A 88 -3.95 -14.08 -5.37
C GLU A 88 -3.11 -13.23 -4.40
N LEU A 89 -3.07 -11.90 -4.54
CA LEU A 89 -2.45 -11.05 -3.53
C LEU A 89 -3.23 -11.09 -2.21
N ASP A 90 -2.58 -11.53 -1.14
CA ASP A 90 -3.12 -11.46 0.22
C ASP A 90 -2.88 -10.06 0.81
N SER A 91 -3.91 -9.48 1.43
CA SER A 91 -3.75 -8.23 2.16
C SER A 91 -3.24 -8.42 3.59
N GLY A 92 -3.20 -9.66 4.09
CA GLY A 92 -2.98 -9.97 5.48
C GLY A 92 -4.08 -9.38 6.38
N TYR A 93 -3.75 -9.21 7.66
CA TYR A 93 -4.64 -8.59 8.64
C TYR A 93 -4.61 -7.07 8.53
N VAL A 94 -5.68 -6.49 7.98
CA VAL A 94 -5.78 -5.05 7.72
C VAL A 94 -6.45 -4.34 8.90
N VAL A 95 -5.81 -3.29 9.39
CA VAL A 95 -6.31 -2.38 10.44
C VAL A 95 -6.24 -0.95 9.95
N ARG A 96 -7.21 -0.12 10.35
CA ARG A 96 -7.17 1.31 10.07
C ARG A 96 -6.32 2.02 11.12
N MET A 97 -5.22 2.64 10.69
CA MET A 97 -4.23 3.24 11.60
C MET A 97 -3.67 4.55 11.02
N PRO A 98 -3.10 5.43 11.87
CA PRO A 98 -2.48 6.66 11.40
C PRO A 98 -1.15 6.39 10.68
N ILE A 99 -0.89 7.19 9.65
CA ILE A 99 0.40 7.30 8.96
C ILE A 99 0.86 8.75 9.09
N THR A 100 2.13 8.95 9.46
CA THR A 100 2.71 10.30 9.55
C THR A 100 3.41 10.66 8.24
N LEU A 101 3.00 11.77 7.63
CA LEU A 101 3.57 12.32 6.40
C LEU A 101 4.85 13.14 6.70
N PRO A 102 5.66 13.49 5.68
CA PRO A 102 6.92 14.23 5.91
C PRO A 102 6.75 15.61 6.58
N ASP A 103 5.59 16.24 6.40
CA ASP A 103 5.23 17.51 7.05
C ASP A 103 4.75 17.33 8.51
N GLY A 104 4.67 16.10 9.00
CA GLY A 104 4.16 15.75 10.32
C GLY A 104 2.65 15.58 10.40
N LYS A 105 1.91 15.80 9.31
CA LYS A 105 0.46 15.56 9.26
C LYS A 105 0.19 14.06 9.35
N GLU A 106 -0.86 13.68 10.08
CA GLU A 106 -1.36 12.32 10.10
C GLU A 106 -2.54 12.12 9.14
N ILE A 107 -2.59 10.96 8.49
CA ILE A 107 -3.75 10.48 7.74
C ILE A 107 -4.15 9.09 8.25
N MET A 108 -5.44 8.75 8.14
CA MET A 108 -5.93 7.41 8.51
C MET A 108 -6.03 6.51 7.29
N ALA A 109 -5.23 5.44 7.26
CA ALA A 109 -5.19 4.50 6.15
C ALA A 109 -5.45 3.06 6.60
N SER A 110 -5.89 2.22 5.66
CA SER A 110 -6.04 0.78 5.86
C SER A 110 -4.70 0.09 5.63
N CYS A 111 -4.08 -0.41 6.69
CA CYS A 111 -2.71 -0.92 6.68
C CYS A 111 -2.63 -2.36 7.18
N SER A 112 -1.67 -3.11 6.66
CA SER A 112 -1.22 -4.42 7.13
C SER A 112 0.27 -4.31 7.42
N ILE A 113 0.62 -4.29 8.70
CA ILE A 113 2.01 -4.22 9.15
C ILE A 113 2.50 -5.65 9.35
N ASP A 114 3.08 -6.21 8.29
CA ASP A 114 3.49 -7.62 8.24
C ASP A 114 4.72 -7.80 7.35
N SER A 115 5.88 -7.92 7.99
CA SER A 115 7.15 -8.17 7.29
C SER A 115 7.15 -9.50 6.51
N GLY A 116 6.43 -10.52 6.97
CA GLY A 116 6.31 -11.80 6.26
C GLY A 116 5.60 -11.63 4.91
N LEU A 117 4.51 -10.87 4.91
CA LEU A 117 3.77 -10.53 3.69
C LEU A 117 4.59 -9.64 2.74
N VAL A 118 5.37 -8.70 3.28
CA VAL A 118 6.33 -7.93 2.48
C VAL A 118 7.37 -8.83 1.82
N GLN A 119 7.89 -9.84 2.51
CA GLN A 119 8.82 -10.81 1.91
C GLN A 119 8.16 -11.66 0.82
N GLU A 120 6.87 -11.99 0.95
CA GLU A 120 6.12 -12.62 -0.14
C GLU A 120 6.02 -11.72 -1.37
N TYR A 121 5.73 -10.43 -1.18
CA TYR A 121 5.65 -9.46 -2.27
C TYR A 121 7.00 -9.20 -2.92
N ASN A 122 8.08 -9.10 -2.13
CA ASN A 122 9.43 -9.03 -2.65
C ASN A 122 9.75 -10.24 -3.54
N ARG A 123 9.44 -11.46 -3.11
CA ARG A 123 9.64 -12.68 -3.90
C ARG A 123 8.81 -12.69 -5.19
N LYS A 124 7.59 -12.15 -5.14
CA LYS A 124 6.68 -12.12 -6.28
C LYS A 124 7.12 -11.09 -7.34
N PHE A 125 7.54 -9.90 -6.91
CA PHE A 125 7.74 -8.75 -7.81
C PHE A 125 9.20 -8.35 -8.06
N ASN A 126 10.14 -8.63 -7.15
CA ASN A 126 11.55 -8.29 -7.31
C ASN A 126 12.37 -9.50 -7.79
N LYS A 127 12.12 -9.94 -9.04
CA LYS A 127 12.93 -11.00 -9.69
C LYS A 127 14.29 -10.47 -10.12
#